data_AF-A0A963GHL6-F1
#
_entry.id   AF-A0A963GHL6-F1
#
_cell.length_a   1.000
_cell.length_b   1.000
_cell.length_c   1.000
_cell.angle_alpha   90.00
_cell.angle_beta   90.00
_cell.angle_gamma   90.00
#
_symmetry.space_group_name_H-M   'P 1'
#
loop_
_entity.id
_entity.type
_entity.pdbx_description
1 polymer ?
#
loop_
_entity_poly.entity_id
_entity_poly.type
_entity_poly.pdbx_seq_one_letter_code
_entity_poly.pdbx_strand_id
1 'polypeptide(L)'
;MTAGFRPLPLLVAALAALMAVGTAQASADRDEMERLFAMDLAELSEIRMVTAAGRFPQKLTEAPSRVTIVTAEEIRALGHRNLADVVRSIRGLHTGYDGSYEIVGTRGVLPAGDYNTRLLVMIDGVRITDPVYSQGPVGNEFPVDIALVERVEFLPGPGSAAYGNNAFFGLLNVITRRPDPLGRRTLRLEAGSHGERAASVTVEGAPTQSSRALMSVSRRYRSGGDVRFPGLASEDSDGVARGIDGEAINRLFARADVDAWRFILAAGERTKTDPSAPYGTIFNDPRLRQNDTFVQASARRTLNISAQTEGALQAFYNRYEYRGDFPTDYPPPTVNHDFDLGERYGLEGQLRTRRYDGHTLSLWGEYLRDSTIRLVNRDLSPPETYLDIDQDEQAWGVFVQDELRLGERWLVNLGLRHDRLATGDTSTNPRLALIRQGDAGT
;
A
#
# COMPACT_ATOMS: atom_id res chain seq x y z
N MET A 1 27.63 13.17 -1.76
CA MET A 1 27.97 11.74 -1.94
C MET A 1 26.72 11.01 -2.40
N THR A 2 26.71 10.50 -3.62
CA THR A 2 25.58 9.77 -4.21
C THR A 2 25.52 8.37 -3.62
N ALA A 3 24.63 8.14 -2.65
CA ALA A 3 24.28 6.80 -2.20
C ALA A 3 23.48 6.13 -3.33
N GLY A 4 24.21 5.48 -4.24
CA GLY A 4 23.63 4.72 -5.33
C GLY A 4 22.95 3.48 -4.78
N PHE A 5 21.73 3.25 -5.27
CA PHE A 5 20.99 2.00 -5.28
C PHE A 5 21.94 0.78 -5.19
N ARG A 6 21.89 0.03 -4.09
CA ARG A 6 22.46 -1.33 -4.03
C ARG A 6 21.33 -2.30 -4.38
N PRO A 7 21.15 -2.70 -5.66
CA PRO A 7 20.10 -3.65 -5.99
C PRO A 7 20.42 -4.99 -5.34
N LEU A 8 19.41 -5.71 -4.83
CA LEU A 8 19.46 -7.16 -4.68
C LEU A 8 19.59 -7.76 -6.10
N PRO A 9 20.80 -8.14 -6.59
CA PRO A 9 21.00 -8.47 -7.99
C PRO A 9 20.41 -9.84 -8.33
N LEU A 10 20.30 -10.71 -7.33
CA LEU A 10 19.93 -12.12 -7.49
C LEU A 10 18.41 -12.34 -7.73
N LEU A 11 17.55 -11.52 -7.12
CA LEU A 11 16.08 -11.62 -7.29
C LEU A 11 15.60 -10.95 -8.58
N VAL A 12 16.20 -9.81 -8.96
CA VAL A 12 15.90 -9.12 -10.23
C VAL A 12 16.40 -9.92 -11.43
N ALA A 13 17.58 -10.56 -11.33
CA ALA A 13 18.10 -11.42 -12.38
C ALA A 13 17.28 -12.71 -12.56
N ALA A 14 16.76 -13.30 -11.47
CA ALA A 14 15.91 -14.49 -11.54
C ALA A 14 14.55 -14.19 -12.22
N LEU A 15 13.94 -13.03 -11.97
CA LEU A 15 12.70 -12.60 -12.63
C LEU A 15 12.91 -12.16 -14.09
N ALA A 16 14.04 -11.53 -14.41
CA ALA A 16 14.39 -11.21 -15.79
C ALA A 16 14.67 -12.46 -16.64
N ALA A 17 15.22 -13.52 -16.05
CA ALA A 17 15.49 -14.79 -16.72
C ALA A 17 14.21 -15.58 -17.10
N LEU A 18 13.09 -15.38 -16.39
CA LEU A 18 11.79 -15.99 -16.72
C LEU A 18 11.10 -15.35 -17.95
N MET A 19 11.57 -14.19 -18.43
CA MET A 19 10.91 -13.40 -19.48
C MET A 19 11.42 -13.71 -20.89
N ALA A 20 12.38 -14.62 -21.03
CA ALA A 20 12.90 -15.08 -22.31
C ALA A 20 12.36 -16.47 -22.62
N VAL A 21 11.14 -16.57 -23.17
CA VAL A 21 10.65 -17.63 -24.10
C VAL A 21 9.13 -17.49 -24.27
N GLY A 22 8.66 -17.62 -25.52
CA GLY A 22 7.33 -18.15 -25.82
C GLY A 22 6.31 -17.14 -26.39
N THR A 23 6.27 -17.00 -27.72
CA THR A 23 5.04 -16.62 -28.43
C THR A 23 4.19 -17.88 -28.59
N ALA A 24 3.00 -17.94 -27.99
CA ALA A 24 2.03 -19.01 -28.25
C ALA A 24 0.60 -18.45 -28.36
N GLN A 25 -0.16 -19.06 -29.27
CA GLN A 25 -1.37 -18.56 -29.92
C GLN A 25 -2.61 -18.43 -29.02
N ALA A 26 -3.29 -17.31 -29.23
CA ALA A 26 -4.56 -16.92 -28.62
C ALA A 26 -5.75 -17.41 -29.46
N SER A 27 -6.48 -18.40 -28.96
CA SER A 27 -7.80 -18.74 -29.50
C SER A 27 -8.88 -18.91 -28.43
N ALA A 28 -8.53 -19.02 -27.14
CA ALA A 28 -9.50 -19.25 -26.07
C ALA A 28 -10.11 -17.97 -25.45
N ASP A 29 -9.47 -16.80 -25.58
CA ASP A 29 -9.83 -15.58 -24.82
C ASP A 29 -10.92 -14.71 -25.45
N ARG A 30 -11.27 -14.92 -26.74
CA ARG A 30 -12.28 -14.09 -27.42
C ARG A 30 -13.69 -14.35 -26.91
N ASP A 31 -14.00 -15.61 -26.61
CA ASP A 31 -15.32 -16.04 -26.14
C ASP A 31 -15.62 -15.58 -24.71
N GLU A 32 -14.59 -15.39 -23.88
CA GLU A 32 -14.74 -14.88 -22.51
C GLU A 32 -14.99 -13.36 -22.49
N MET A 33 -14.31 -12.61 -23.36
CA MET A 33 -14.58 -11.18 -23.54
C MET A 33 -15.96 -10.90 -24.12
N GLU A 34 -16.42 -11.67 -25.10
CA GLU A 34 -17.77 -11.51 -25.69
C GLU A 34 -18.88 -11.82 -24.66
N ARG A 35 -18.65 -12.74 -23.72
CA ARG A 35 -19.56 -12.96 -22.59
C ARG A 35 -19.59 -11.78 -21.61
N LEU A 36 -18.45 -11.18 -21.31
CA LEU A 36 -18.35 -10.05 -20.36
C LEU A 36 -19.07 -8.79 -20.86
N PHE A 37 -19.06 -8.53 -22.17
CA PHE A 37 -19.79 -7.40 -22.77
C PHE A 37 -21.30 -7.62 -22.93
N ALA A 38 -21.77 -8.87 -22.78
CA ALA A 38 -23.18 -9.22 -22.93
C ALA A 38 -23.98 -9.20 -21.61
N MET A 39 -23.31 -8.96 -20.47
CA MET A 39 -23.93 -9.02 -19.13
C MET A 39 -24.48 -7.68 -18.66
N ASP A 40 -25.58 -7.71 -17.90
CA ASP A 40 -26.22 -6.51 -17.35
C ASP A 40 -25.52 -5.96 -16.08
N LEU A 41 -25.95 -4.80 -15.57
CA LEU A 41 -25.32 -4.15 -14.41
C LEU A 41 -25.44 -4.97 -13.10
N ALA A 42 -26.50 -5.77 -12.94
CA ALA A 42 -26.68 -6.65 -11.79
C ALA A 42 -25.74 -7.86 -11.88
N GLU A 43 -25.59 -8.45 -13.06
CA GLU A 43 -24.62 -9.50 -13.36
C GLU A 43 -23.16 -9.00 -13.26
N LEU A 44 -22.90 -7.75 -13.66
CA LEU A 44 -21.60 -7.09 -13.45
C LEU A 44 -21.30 -6.87 -11.95
N SER A 45 -22.33 -6.65 -11.12
CA SER A 45 -22.17 -6.56 -9.65
C SER A 45 -21.89 -7.92 -9.01
N GLU A 46 -22.42 -9.01 -9.58
CA GLU A 46 -22.14 -10.40 -9.22
C GLU A 46 -20.70 -10.83 -9.53
N ILE A 47 -20.00 -10.10 -10.41
CA ILE A 47 -18.60 -10.35 -10.83
C ILE A 47 -17.59 -9.49 -10.05
N ARG A 48 -18.03 -8.40 -9.39
CA ARG A 48 -17.11 -7.53 -8.63
C ARG A 48 -16.63 -8.23 -7.35
N MET A 49 -15.48 -8.89 -7.48
CA MET A 49 -14.80 -9.55 -6.37
C MET A 49 -14.06 -8.53 -5.51
N VAL A 50 -14.37 -8.49 -4.21
CA VAL A 50 -13.58 -7.77 -3.21
C VAL A 50 -12.67 -8.74 -2.47
N THR A 51 -11.41 -8.36 -2.29
CA THR A 51 -10.44 -9.16 -1.52
C THR A 51 -10.33 -8.61 -0.10
N ALA A 52 -10.58 -7.32 0.07
CA ALA A 52 -10.33 -6.59 1.29
C ALA A 52 -11.34 -6.87 2.42
N ALA A 53 -12.50 -7.49 2.14
CA ALA A 53 -13.52 -7.83 3.15
C ALA A 53 -13.32 -9.19 3.84
N GLY A 54 -12.41 -10.04 3.34
CA GLY A 54 -12.18 -11.36 3.93
C GLY A 54 -10.86 -12.04 3.55
N ARG A 55 -9.93 -11.30 2.92
CA ARG A 55 -8.66 -11.77 2.33
C ARG A 55 -8.77 -12.94 1.34
N PHE A 56 -9.98 -13.44 1.09
CA PHE A 56 -10.37 -14.25 -0.05
C PHE A 56 -11.25 -13.40 -0.96
N PRO A 57 -11.16 -13.58 -2.30
CA PRO A 57 -12.14 -13.03 -3.20
C PRO A 57 -13.56 -13.46 -2.78
N GLN A 58 -14.43 -12.49 -2.54
CA GLN A 58 -15.87 -12.67 -2.33
C GLN A 58 -16.64 -11.64 -3.14
N LYS A 59 -17.89 -11.93 -3.47
CA LYS A 59 -18.73 -10.99 -4.21
C LYS A 59 -18.97 -9.74 -3.36
N LEU A 60 -19.05 -8.58 -4.00
CA LEU A 60 -19.37 -7.32 -3.29
C LEU A 60 -20.71 -7.41 -2.53
N THR A 61 -21.70 -8.13 -3.07
CA THR A 61 -23.01 -8.38 -2.45
C THR A 61 -22.95 -9.29 -1.22
N GLU A 62 -21.89 -10.08 -1.09
CA GLU A 62 -21.64 -10.98 0.05
C GLU A 62 -20.76 -10.32 1.11
N ALA A 63 -20.13 -9.18 0.81
CA ALA A 63 -19.25 -8.50 1.74
C ALA A 63 -20.04 -7.98 2.97
N PRO A 64 -19.59 -8.29 4.20
CA PRO A 64 -20.30 -7.92 5.42
C PRO A 64 -20.23 -6.43 5.76
N SER A 65 -19.50 -5.63 4.97
CA SER A 65 -19.43 -4.18 5.09
C SER A 65 -19.44 -3.52 3.72
N ARG A 66 -19.88 -2.26 3.68
CA ARG A 66 -19.86 -1.44 2.46
C ARG A 66 -18.41 -1.26 1.99
N VAL A 67 -18.06 -1.85 0.85
CA VAL A 67 -16.75 -1.63 0.20
C VAL A 67 -16.89 -0.53 -0.85
N THR A 68 -15.95 0.40 -0.87
CA THR A 68 -15.79 1.35 -1.99
C THR A 68 -14.66 0.84 -2.88
N ILE A 69 -14.89 0.82 -4.19
CA ILE A 69 -13.88 0.39 -5.16
C ILE A 69 -13.64 1.57 -6.10
N VAL A 70 -12.38 1.95 -6.28
CA VAL A 70 -11.94 2.85 -7.34
C VAL A 70 -11.14 2.05 -8.34
N THR A 71 -11.64 1.94 -9.56
CA THR A 71 -11.12 1.09 -10.64
C THR A 71 -9.96 1.74 -11.38
N ALA A 72 -9.17 0.94 -12.11
CA ALA A 72 -8.10 1.46 -12.96
C ALA A 72 -8.61 2.43 -14.05
N GLU A 73 -9.85 2.27 -14.51
CA GLU A 73 -10.48 3.20 -15.46
C GLU A 73 -10.73 4.56 -14.81
N GLU A 74 -11.35 4.59 -13.63
CA GLU A 74 -11.57 5.83 -12.86
C GLU A 74 -10.25 6.51 -12.49
N ILE A 75 -9.26 5.74 -12.04
CA ILE A 75 -7.90 6.24 -11.72
C ILE A 75 -7.29 6.96 -12.92
N ARG A 76 -7.39 6.38 -14.12
CA ARG A 76 -6.86 6.99 -15.36
C ARG A 76 -7.69 8.18 -15.81
N ALA A 77 -9.02 8.06 -15.79
CA ALA A 77 -9.94 9.11 -16.24
C ALA A 77 -9.83 10.38 -15.40
N LEU A 78 -9.61 10.24 -14.09
CA LEU A 78 -9.43 11.36 -13.16
C LEU A 78 -7.97 11.86 -13.09
N GLY A 79 -7.04 11.21 -13.79
CA GLY A 79 -5.63 11.61 -13.84
C GLY A 79 -4.91 11.50 -12.49
N HIS A 80 -5.32 10.57 -11.62
CA HIS A 80 -4.69 10.34 -10.32
C HIS A 80 -3.21 9.98 -10.48
N ARG A 81 -2.33 10.62 -9.70
CA ARG A 81 -0.86 10.54 -9.86
C ARG A 81 -0.17 9.72 -8.80
N ASN A 82 -0.81 9.55 -7.66
CA ASN A 82 -0.39 8.73 -6.53
C ASN A 82 -1.61 8.15 -5.80
N LEU A 83 -1.39 7.40 -4.73
CA LEU A 83 -2.48 6.76 -3.99
C LEU A 83 -3.33 7.80 -3.22
N ALA A 84 -2.75 8.87 -2.71
CA ALA A 84 -3.44 9.95 -2.01
C ALA A 84 -4.51 10.63 -2.88
N ASP A 85 -4.24 10.82 -4.18
CA ASP A 85 -5.25 11.32 -5.14
C ASP A 85 -6.45 10.39 -5.24
N VAL A 86 -6.21 9.07 -5.25
CA VAL A 86 -7.29 8.05 -5.23
C VAL A 86 -8.05 8.09 -3.91
N VAL A 87 -7.34 8.23 -2.79
CA VAL A 87 -7.97 8.37 -1.47
C VAL A 87 -8.88 9.60 -1.44
N ARG A 88 -8.45 10.71 -2.02
CA ARG A 88 -9.21 11.97 -2.05
C ARG A 88 -10.51 11.88 -2.86
N SER A 89 -10.62 10.95 -3.81
CA SER A 89 -11.86 10.72 -4.57
C SER A 89 -12.86 9.82 -3.85
N ILE A 90 -12.45 9.12 -2.79
CA ILE A 90 -13.32 8.26 -1.98
C ILE A 90 -14.14 9.10 -1.00
N ARG A 91 -15.47 8.94 -1.05
CA ARG A 91 -16.40 9.64 -0.15
C ARG A 91 -16.09 9.35 1.33
N GLY A 92 -16.01 10.42 2.12
CA GLY A 92 -15.76 10.35 3.57
C GLY A 92 -14.28 10.36 3.95
N LEU A 93 -13.39 10.26 2.96
CA LEU A 93 -11.95 10.47 3.12
C LEU A 93 -11.56 11.85 2.61
N HIS A 94 -10.48 12.39 3.17
CA HIS A 94 -9.81 13.60 2.71
C HIS A 94 -8.32 13.44 2.97
N THR A 95 -7.50 14.26 2.33
CA THR A 95 -6.07 14.29 2.61
C THR A 95 -5.62 15.70 3.00
N GLY A 96 -4.59 15.78 3.83
CA GLY A 96 -3.79 16.96 4.06
C GLY A 96 -2.36 16.73 3.60
N TYR A 97 -1.65 17.82 3.32
CA TYR A 97 -0.26 17.79 2.91
C TYR A 97 0.53 18.73 3.81
N ASP A 98 1.62 18.25 4.41
CA ASP A 98 2.43 19.01 5.37
C ASP A 98 3.67 19.66 4.74
N GLY A 99 3.86 19.54 3.42
CA GLY A 99 5.08 19.97 2.72
C GLY A 99 5.97 18.79 2.29
N SER A 100 5.76 17.62 2.90
CA SER A 100 6.56 16.42 2.65
C SER A 100 5.73 15.17 2.38
N TYR A 101 4.66 14.93 3.16
CA TYR A 101 3.84 13.72 3.15
C TYR A 101 2.35 14.02 3.04
N GLU A 102 1.61 13.07 2.47
CA GLU A 102 0.15 13.08 2.43
C GLU A 102 -0.41 12.32 3.64
N ILE A 103 -1.28 12.98 4.39
CA ILE A 103 -1.93 12.45 5.59
C ILE A 103 -3.41 12.28 5.28
N VAL A 104 -3.97 11.11 5.59
CA VAL A 104 -5.35 10.72 5.34
C VAL A 104 -6.19 10.96 6.58
N GLY A 105 -7.29 11.67 6.37
CA GLY A 105 -8.30 11.91 7.38
C GLY A 105 -9.62 11.27 6.98
N THR A 106 -10.45 10.98 7.97
CA THR A 106 -11.81 10.45 7.76
C THR A 106 -12.80 11.23 8.60
N ARG A 107 -13.98 11.52 8.04
CA ARG A 107 -15.10 12.17 8.76
C ARG A 107 -14.71 13.42 9.56
N GLY A 108 -13.81 14.24 9.01
CA GLY A 108 -13.31 15.48 9.64
C GLY A 108 -12.21 15.29 10.70
N VAL A 109 -11.72 14.07 10.91
CA VAL A 109 -10.60 13.79 11.81
C VAL A 109 -9.34 13.56 10.99
N LEU A 110 -8.36 14.45 11.16
CA LEU A 110 -7.02 14.39 10.58
C LEU A 110 -6.03 14.91 11.62
N PRO A 111 -5.53 14.07 12.53
CA PRO A 111 -4.54 14.50 13.50
C PRO A 111 -3.24 14.82 12.76
N ALA A 112 -2.72 16.04 12.93
CA ALA A 112 -1.43 16.42 12.37
C ALA A 112 -0.33 15.50 12.91
N GLY A 113 0.58 15.04 12.05
CA GLY A 113 1.66 14.12 12.41
C GLY A 113 1.23 12.67 12.67
N ASP A 114 -0.02 12.28 12.38
CA ASP A 114 -0.47 10.87 12.51
C ASP A 114 0.08 9.97 11.39
N TYR A 115 0.51 10.55 10.26
CA TYR A 115 1.11 9.85 9.10
C TYR A 115 0.44 8.51 8.75
N ASN A 116 -0.89 8.49 8.76
CA ASN A 116 -1.73 7.34 8.39
C ASN A 116 -1.63 6.13 9.33
N THR A 117 -1.20 6.29 10.58
CA THR A 117 -1.13 5.17 11.55
C THR A 117 -2.49 4.55 11.85
N ARG A 118 -3.60 5.23 11.55
CA ARG A 118 -4.96 4.74 11.79
C ARG A 118 -5.66 4.14 10.56
N LEU A 119 -4.95 4.04 9.43
CA LEU A 119 -5.45 3.44 8.19
C LEU A 119 -4.53 2.29 7.75
N LEU A 120 -5.05 1.06 7.70
CA LEU A 120 -4.26 -0.08 7.28
C LEU A 120 -4.12 -0.08 5.75
N VAL A 121 -2.92 0.18 5.25
CA VAL A 121 -2.62 0.16 3.82
C VAL A 121 -2.01 -1.19 3.44
N MET A 122 -2.54 -1.79 2.36
CA MET A 122 -2.11 -3.09 1.86
C MET A 122 -1.88 -3.07 0.34
N ILE A 123 -0.99 -3.95 -0.12
CA ILE A 123 -0.80 -4.31 -1.53
C ILE A 123 -1.14 -5.79 -1.68
N ASP A 124 -2.13 -6.12 -2.51
CA ASP A 124 -2.59 -7.49 -2.72
C ASP A 124 -2.86 -8.26 -1.41
N GLY A 125 -3.37 -7.56 -0.39
CA GLY A 125 -3.65 -8.11 0.94
C GLY A 125 -2.46 -8.19 1.90
N VAL A 126 -1.25 -7.79 1.49
CA VAL A 126 -0.07 -7.69 2.35
C VAL A 126 0.01 -6.28 2.93
N ARG A 127 0.09 -6.16 4.26
CA ARG A 127 0.34 -4.87 4.93
C ARG A 127 1.64 -4.23 4.43
N ILE A 128 1.62 -2.93 4.19
CA ILE A 128 2.82 -2.15 3.88
C ILE A 128 3.13 -1.07 4.92
N THR A 129 2.43 -1.15 6.06
CA THR A 129 2.70 -0.27 7.18
C THR A 129 4.13 -0.48 7.67
N ASP A 130 4.90 0.60 7.83
CA ASP A 130 6.30 0.50 8.24
C ASP A 130 6.44 0.02 9.71
N PRO A 131 7.56 -0.61 10.08
CA PRO A 131 7.76 -1.11 11.45
C PRO A 131 8.13 -0.06 12.49
N VAL A 132 8.59 1.12 12.07
CA VAL A 132 9.16 2.15 12.95
C VAL A 132 8.04 2.96 13.60
N TYR A 133 7.18 3.55 12.77
CA TYR A 133 6.12 4.45 13.20
C TYR A 133 4.73 3.89 12.93
N SER A 134 4.65 2.72 12.29
CA SER A 134 3.38 2.14 11.85
C SER A 134 2.58 3.04 10.89
N GLN A 135 3.27 3.76 10.01
CA GLN A 135 2.71 4.65 8.98
C GLN A 135 2.31 3.87 7.72
N GLY A 136 1.22 4.30 7.11
CA GLY A 136 0.76 3.80 5.82
C GLY A 136 1.17 4.74 4.69
N PRO A 137 2.05 4.34 3.76
CA PRO A 137 2.45 5.23 2.67
C PRO A 137 1.29 5.39 1.68
N VAL A 138 0.92 6.63 1.37
CA VAL A 138 -0.16 6.95 0.41
C VAL A 138 0.24 8.02 -0.60
N GLY A 139 1.25 8.83 -0.28
CA GLY A 139 1.74 9.87 -1.16
C GLY A 139 2.67 9.29 -2.23
N ASN A 140 3.70 10.07 -2.57
CA ASN A 140 4.67 9.71 -3.59
C ASN A 140 5.69 8.67 -3.10
N GLU A 141 5.75 8.42 -1.80
CA GLU A 141 6.53 7.37 -1.15
C GLU A 141 5.94 5.96 -1.32
N PHE A 142 4.67 5.85 -1.75
CA PHE A 142 4.04 4.57 -2.05
C PHE A 142 4.85 3.79 -3.15
N PRO A 143 5.18 2.50 -2.93
CA PRO A 143 6.20 1.80 -3.73
C PRO A 143 5.73 1.31 -5.11
N VAL A 144 4.43 1.38 -5.41
CA VAL A 144 3.86 0.91 -6.69
C VAL A 144 3.39 2.10 -7.52
N ASP A 145 3.79 2.14 -8.79
CA ASP A 145 3.28 3.13 -9.74
C ASP A 145 1.77 2.95 -9.90
N ILE A 146 1.01 4.04 -9.75
CA ILE A 146 -0.45 4.03 -9.84
C ILE A 146 -0.96 3.47 -11.18
N ALA A 147 -0.13 3.52 -12.24
CA ALA A 147 -0.41 2.91 -13.53
C ALA A 147 -0.54 1.37 -13.48
N LEU A 148 0.04 0.74 -12.46
CA LEU A 148 0.06 -0.71 -12.24
C LEU A 148 -1.05 -1.16 -11.26
N VAL A 149 -1.91 -0.24 -10.82
CA VAL A 149 -3.04 -0.54 -9.96
C VAL A 149 -4.24 -0.93 -10.82
N GLU A 150 -4.84 -2.07 -10.50
CA GLU A 150 -6.09 -2.56 -11.10
C GLU A 150 -7.30 -1.91 -10.43
N ARG A 151 -7.24 -1.78 -9.10
CA ARG A 151 -8.23 -1.07 -8.29
C ARG A 151 -7.72 -0.81 -6.89
N VAL A 152 -8.34 0.15 -6.22
CA VAL A 152 -8.20 0.39 -4.79
C VAL A 152 -9.51 0.02 -4.11
N GLU A 153 -9.45 -0.87 -3.12
CA GLU A 153 -10.59 -1.28 -2.30
C GLU A 153 -10.48 -0.59 -0.93
N PHE A 154 -11.47 0.22 -0.57
CA PHE A 154 -11.57 0.86 0.74
C PHE A 154 -12.72 0.28 1.55
N LEU A 155 -12.41 -0.19 2.76
CA LEU A 155 -13.40 -0.62 3.73
C LEU A 155 -13.41 0.36 4.89
N PRO A 156 -14.48 1.18 5.02
CA PRO A 156 -14.61 2.13 6.11
C PRO A 156 -14.96 1.43 7.43
N GLY A 157 -14.50 2.03 8.51
CA GLY A 157 -14.89 1.66 9.87
C GLY A 157 -13.84 0.82 10.60
N PRO A 158 -14.09 0.48 11.87
CA PRO A 158 -13.12 -0.20 12.70
C PRO A 158 -12.91 -1.65 12.23
N GLY A 159 -11.95 -1.83 11.34
CA GLY A 159 -11.47 -3.12 10.87
C GLY A 159 -10.53 -3.81 11.86
N SER A 160 -10.14 -3.13 12.95
CA SER A 160 -9.14 -3.65 13.90
C SER A 160 -9.52 -4.99 14.52
N ALA A 161 -10.82 -5.24 14.76
CA ALA A 161 -11.30 -6.52 15.28
C ALA A 161 -11.11 -7.71 14.32
N ALA A 162 -10.81 -7.47 13.03
CA ALA A 162 -10.52 -8.52 12.06
C ALA A 162 -9.07 -8.44 11.54
N TYR A 163 -8.54 -7.23 11.33
CA TYR A 163 -7.27 -6.98 10.66
C TYR A 163 -6.13 -6.57 11.60
N GLY A 164 -6.43 -6.29 12.88
CA GLY A 164 -5.45 -5.93 13.89
C GLY A 164 -5.10 -4.45 13.89
N ASN A 165 -3.87 -4.15 14.28
CA ASN A 165 -3.40 -2.77 14.41
C ASN A 165 -3.56 -1.99 13.07
N ASN A 166 -3.66 -0.66 13.17
CA ASN A 166 -3.78 0.28 12.06
C ASN A 166 -5.12 0.30 11.30
N ALA A 167 -6.07 -0.60 11.57
CA ALA A 167 -7.36 -0.63 10.87
C ALA A 167 -8.50 0.17 11.56
N PHE A 168 -8.18 1.25 12.28
CA PHE A 168 -9.17 1.99 13.08
C PHE A 168 -10.15 2.79 12.22
N PHE A 169 -9.65 3.57 11.26
CA PHE A 169 -10.48 4.31 10.30
C PHE A 169 -10.99 3.44 9.15
N GLY A 170 -10.32 2.32 8.93
CA GLY A 170 -10.60 1.38 7.87
C GLY A 170 -9.33 0.75 7.37
N LEU A 171 -9.46 0.09 6.23
CA LEU A 171 -8.32 -0.43 5.49
C LEU A 171 -8.45 -0.08 4.02
N LEU A 172 -7.31 0.10 3.39
CA LEU A 172 -7.14 0.37 1.98
C LEU A 172 -6.30 -0.75 1.39
N ASN A 173 -6.86 -1.49 0.44
CA ASN A 173 -6.16 -2.55 -0.26
C ASN A 173 -5.96 -2.17 -1.72
N VAL A 174 -4.70 -1.99 -2.11
CA VAL A 174 -4.31 -1.73 -3.50
C VAL A 174 -4.13 -3.07 -4.20
N ILE A 175 -4.99 -3.33 -5.18
CA ILE A 175 -4.90 -4.54 -6.00
C ILE A 175 -4.08 -4.21 -7.25
N THR A 176 -2.97 -4.91 -7.44
CA THR A 176 -2.11 -4.72 -8.62
C THR A 176 -2.68 -5.43 -9.85
N ARG A 177 -2.35 -4.90 -11.03
CA ARG A 177 -2.71 -5.53 -12.30
C ARG A 177 -2.17 -6.95 -12.37
N ARG A 178 -2.98 -7.83 -12.93
CA ARG A 178 -2.53 -9.17 -13.35
C ARG A 178 -1.82 -9.05 -14.69
N PRO A 179 -0.78 -9.86 -14.95
CA PRO A 179 -0.11 -9.83 -16.23
C PRO A 179 -1.05 -10.23 -17.36
N ASP A 180 -1.04 -9.48 -18.46
CA ASP A 180 -1.77 -9.79 -19.68
C ASP A 180 -1.26 -11.12 -20.28
N PRO A 181 -2.13 -12.15 -20.43
CA PRO A 181 -1.71 -13.44 -20.99
C PRO A 181 -1.21 -13.36 -22.44
N LEU A 182 -1.68 -12.38 -23.21
CA LEU A 182 -1.25 -12.18 -24.61
C LEU A 182 0.15 -11.56 -24.70
N GLY A 183 0.65 -11.05 -23.58
CA GLY A 183 1.90 -10.32 -23.48
C GLY A 183 1.79 -8.90 -24.04
N ARG A 184 2.40 -7.97 -23.32
CA ARG A 184 2.33 -6.55 -23.65
C ARG A 184 3.62 -5.84 -23.26
N ARG A 185 3.99 -4.85 -24.06
CA ARG A 185 5.10 -3.93 -23.80
C ARG A 185 4.55 -2.51 -23.83
N THR A 186 4.70 -1.81 -22.72
CA THR A 186 4.17 -0.45 -22.56
C THR A 186 5.32 0.50 -22.25
N LEU A 187 5.43 1.57 -23.03
CA LEU A 187 6.27 2.73 -22.73
C LEU A 187 5.34 3.91 -22.41
N ARG A 188 5.57 4.58 -21.29
CA ARG A 188 4.88 5.81 -20.90
C ARG A 188 5.90 6.92 -20.75
N LEU A 189 5.60 8.09 -21.30
CA LEU A 189 6.40 9.31 -21.17
C LEU A 189 5.47 10.45 -20.76
N GLU A 190 5.89 11.25 -19.79
CA GLU A 190 5.13 12.38 -19.26
C GLU A 190 6.02 13.62 -19.17
N ALA A 191 5.42 14.78 -19.41
CA ALA A 191 6.00 16.08 -19.10
C ALA A 191 4.91 16.97 -18.49
N GLY A 192 5.28 17.84 -17.57
CA GLY A 192 4.35 18.71 -16.87
C GLY A 192 4.98 19.99 -16.35
N SER A 193 4.15 20.80 -15.69
CA SER A 193 4.58 22.03 -15.03
C SER A 193 5.68 21.78 -13.98
N HIS A 194 6.39 22.84 -13.56
CA HIS A 194 7.45 22.75 -12.54
C HIS A 194 8.57 21.76 -12.91
N GLY A 195 8.88 21.69 -14.22
CA GLY A 195 9.92 20.83 -14.76
C GLY A 195 9.65 19.33 -14.62
N GLU A 196 8.39 18.93 -14.43
CA GLU A 196 8.02 17.53 -14.24
C GLU A 196 8.29 16.71 -15.52
N ARG A 197 8.91 15.54 -15.33
CA ARG A 197 9.17 14.54 -16.36
C ARG A 197 9.01 13.16 -15.75
N ALA A 198 8.34 12.25 -16.43
CA ALA A 198 8.29 10.86 -16.01
C ALA A 198 8.43 9.91 -17.19
N ALA A 199 8.98 8.73 -16.91
CA ALA A 199 9.06 7.63 -17.85
C ALA A 199 8.81 6.31 -17.14
N SER A 200 8.08 5.40 -17.78
CA SER A 200 7.97 4.03 -17.32
C SER A 200 7.98 3.03 -18.47
N VAL A 201 8.54 1.86 -18.17
CA VAL A 201 8.58 0.71 -19.07
C VAL A 201 7.97 -0.46 -18.32
N THR A 202 6.95 -1.06 -18.90
CA THR A 202 6.31 -2.28 -18.38
C THR A 202 6.37 -3.37 -19.45
N VAL A 203 6.79 -4.57 -19.06
CA VAL A 203 6.77 -5.76 -19.89
C VAL A 203 6.00 -6.84 -19.14
N GLU A 204 5.09 -7.52 -19.83
CA GLU A 204 4.28 -8.59 -19.27
C GLU A 204 4.02 -9.70 -20.30
N GLY A 205 3.67 -10.89 -19.83
CA GLY A 205 3.29 -12.02 -20.66
C GLY A 205 3.09 -13.32 -19.88
N ALA A 206 2.83 -14.40 -20.61
CA ALA A 206 2.69 -15.75 -20.09
C ALA A 206 3.82 -16.66 -20.60
N PRO A 207 4.95 -16.81 -19.88
CA PRO A 207 6.08 -17.63 -20.33
C PRO A 207 5.72 -19.11 -20.50
N THR A 208 4.75 -19.61 -19.74
CA THR A 208 4.21 -20.97 -19.84
C THR A 208 2.68 -20.94 -19.73
N GLN A 209 2.01 -22.07 -19.99
CA GLN A 209 0.55 -22.17 -19.82
C GLN A 209 0.08 -21.93 -18.37
N SER A 210 0.96 -22.14 -17.39
CA SER A 210 0.64 -21.99 -15.97
C SER A 210 1.38 -20.84 -15.28
N SER A 211 2.15 -20.04 -16.03
CA SER A 211 2.87 -18.89 -15.49
C SER A 211 2.56 -17.61 -16.24
N ARG A 212 2.44 -16.51 -15.48
CA ARG A 212 2.28 -15.16 -16.00
C ARG A 212 3.18 -14.23 -15.21
N ALA A 213 3.83 -13.29 -15.87
CA ALA A 213 4.75 -12.35 -15.23
C ALA A 213 4.59 -10.94 -15.78
N LEU A 214 4.75 -9.95 -14.91
CA LEU A 214 4.78 -8.52 -15.20
C LEU A 214 5.98 -7.91 -14.49
N MET A 215 6.78 -7.11 -15.19
CA MET A 215 7.83 -6.29 -14.61
C MET A 215 7.69 -4.85 -15.09
N SER A 216 7.88 -3.89 -14.20
CA SER A 216 7.80 -2.47 -14.51
C SER A 216 8.89 -1.69 -13.78
N VAL A 217 9.49 -0.75 -14.48
CA VAL A 217 10.38 0.27 -13.90
C VAL A 217 9.83 1.64 -14.24
N SER A 218 9.85 2.56 -13.28
CA SER A 218 9.39 3.94 -13.48
C SER A 218 10.32 4.93 -12.80
N ARG A 219 10.41 6.11 -13.40
CA ARG A 219 11.07 7.28 -12.81
C ARG A 219 10.21 8.49 -13.03
N ARG A 220 10.00 9.28 -11.98
CA ARG A 220 9.40 10.61 -12.03
C ARG A 220 10.36 11.60 -11.40
N TYR A 221 10.50 12.76 -12.01
CA TYR A 221 11.31 13.85 -11.51
C TYR A 221 10.57 15.16 -11.69
N ARG A 222 10.61 16.02 -10.68
CA ARG A 222 10.08 17.38 -10.69
C ARG A 222 11.16 18.28 -10.10
N SER A 223 11.51 19.36 -10.80
CA SER A 223 12.52 20.31 -10.30
C SER A 223 11.99 21.15 -9.13
N GLY A 224 10.66 21.28 -9.04
CA GLY A 224 10.00 22.19 -8.11
C GLY A 224 9.73 23.55 -8.75
N GLY A 225 9.30 24.52 -7.96
CA GLY A 225 8.98 25.87 -8.40
C GLY A 225 8.77 26.82 -7.23
N ASP A 226 8.21 27.98 -7.51
CA ASP A 226 7.98 28.99 -6.49
C ASP A 226 6.74 28.63 -5.67
N VAL A 227 6.90 28.54 -4.35
CA VAL A 227 5.83 28.18 -3.42
C VAL A 227 5.73 29.26 -2.34
N ARG A 228 4.52 29.75 -2.09
CA ARG A 228 4.27 30.81 -1.11
C ARG A 228 3.82 30.24 0.23
N PHE A 229 4.52 30.62 1.28
CA PHE A 229 4.25 30.33 2.68
C PHE A 229 4.03 31.65 3.45
N PRO A 230 2.80 32.19 3.48
CA PRO A 230 2.53 33.48 4.11
C PRO A 230 2.92 33.56 5.59
N GLY A 231 2.83 32.43 6.32
CA GLY A 231 3.22 32.35 7.73
C GLY A 231 4.73 32.41 7.98
N LEU A 232 5.56 32.32 6.93
CA LEU A 232 7.02 32.40 6.99
C LEU A 232 7.56 33.72 6.42
N ALA A 233 6.69 34.70 6.18
CA ALA A 233 7.11 36.06 5.86
C ALA A 233 7.66 36.74 7.12
N SER A 234 8.82 37.39 7.00
CA SER A 234 9.54 38.09 8.07
C SER A 234 10.25 39.33 7.49
N GLU A 235 11.08 40.01 8.29
CA GLU A 235 11.94 41.09 7.77
C GLU A 235 12.94 40.57 6.72
N ASP A 236 13.39 39.31 6.87
CA ASP A 236 14.42 38.69 6.03
C ASP A 236 13.86 37.78 4.92
N SER A 237 12.54 37.56 4.89
CA SER A 237 11.87 36.66 3.93
C SER A 237 10.53 37.21 3.49
N ASP A 238 10.26 37.20 2.19
CA ASP A 238 8.93 37.55 1.65
C ASP A 238 7.93 36.37 1.69
N GLY A 239 8.32 35.28 2.36
CA GLY A 239 7.53 34.06 2.47
C GLY A 239 7.38 33.32 1.15
N VAL A 240 8.24 33.56 0.15
CA VAL A 240 8.23 32.81 -1.12
C VAL A 240 9.50 31.98 -1.22
N ALA A 241 9.33 30.66 -1.17
CA ALA A 241 10.37 29.71 -1.53
C ALA A 241 10.50 29.69 -3.05
N ARG A 242 11.72 29.80 -3.58
CA ARG A 242 11.95 30.01 -5.03
C ARG A 242 12.78 28.92 -5.65
N GLY A 243 12.30 28.34 -6.75
CA GLY A 243 13.03 27.32 -7.51
C GLY A 243 13.42 26.07 -6.72
N ILE A 244 12.71 25.78 -5.63
CA ILE A 244 12.89 24.61 -4.75
C ILE A 244 11.59 23.80 -4.76
N ASP A 245 11.31 22.91 -3.79
CA ASP A 245 10.18 21.97 -3.79
C ASP A 245 10.36 20.75 -4.73
N GLY A 246 11.62 20.44 -5.08
CA GLY A 246 11.94 19.33 -5.99
C GLY A 246 11.62 17.95 -5.40
N GLU A 247 11.31 17.00 -6.29
CA GLU A 247 11.03 15.62 -5.92
C GLU A 247 11.50 14.65 -7.01
N ALA A 248 12.10 13.53 -6.60
CA ALA A 248 12.53 12.46 -7.50
C ALA A 248 12.03 11.12 -6.96
N ILE A 249 11.44 10.30 -7.83
CA ILE A 249 10.86 9.02 -7.46
C ILE A 249 11.34 7.95 -8.45
N ASN A 250 11.86 6.84 -7.93
CA ASN A 250 12.20 5.65 -8.71
C ASN A 250 11.36 4.48 -8.17
N ARG A 251 10.76 3.67 -9.06
CA ARG A 251 10.05 2.45 -8.64
C ARG A 251 10.39 1.27 -9.51
N LEU A 252 10.46 0.10 -8.89
CA LEU A 252 10.52 -1.22 -9.50
C LEU A 252 9.32 -2.02 -8.98
N PHE A 253 8.58 -2.63 -9.90
CA PHE A 253 7.52 -3.57 -9.56
C PHE A 253 7.69 -4.84 -10.38
N ALA A 254 7.51 -5.99 -9.74
CA ALA A 254 7.44 -7.26 -10.41
C ALA A 254 6.38 -8.15 -9.77
N ARG A 255 5.64 -8.87 -10.61
CA ARG A 255 4.63 -9.84 -10.21
C ARG A 255 4.81 -11.09 -11.05
N ALA A 256 4.75 -12.25 -10.42
CA ALA A 256 4.68 -13.54 -11.09
C ALA A 256 3.58 -14.40 -10.47
N ASP A 257 2.65 -14.87 -11.28
CA ASP A 257 1.67 -15.89 -10.89
C ASP A 257 2.12 -17.20 -11.54
N VAL A 258 2.39 -18.25 -10.75
CA VAL A 258 2.89 -19.57 -11.20
C VAL A 258 2.09 -20.67 -10.50
N ASP A 259 1.27 -21.38 -11.26
CA ASP A 259 0.30 -22.36 -10.74
C ASP A 259 -0.56 -21.74 -9.61
N ALA A 260 -0.44 -22.26 -8.38
CA ALA A 260 -1.15 -21.77 -7.21
C ALA A 260 -0.40 -20.67 -6.45
N TRP A 261 0.78 -20.26 -6.91
CA TRP A 261 1.63 -19.27 -6.27
C TRP A 261 1.50 -17.90 -6.92
N ARG A 262 1.60 -16.87 -6.09
CA ARG A 262 1.80 -15.47 -6.48
C ARG A 262 3.02 -14.94 -5.77
N PHE A 263 3.90 -14.30 -6.53
CA PHE A 263 5.06 -13.58 -6.04
C PHE A 263 4.92 -12.10 -6.41
N ILE A 264 5.21 -11.22 -5.46
CA ILE A 264 5.23 -9.77 -5.66
C ILE A 264 6.54 -9.22 -5.12
N LEU A 265 7.16 -8.32 -5.88
CA LEU A 265 8.24 -7.45 -5.46
C LEU A 265 7.84 -6.01 -5.80
N ALA A 266 7.79 -5.13 -4.80
CA ALA A 266 7.60 -3.70 -4.99
C ALA A 266 8.74 -2.96 -4.29
N ALA A 267 9.42 -2.07 -4.99
CA ALA A 267 10.47 -1.24 -4.42
C ALA A 267 10.30 0.20 -4.91
N GLY A 268 10.38 1.15 -4.00
CA GLY A 268 10.26 2.58 -4.26
C GLY A 268 11.35 3.35 -3.53
N GLU A 269 11.86 4.39 -4.18
CA GLU A 269 12.72 5.40 -3.57
C GLU A 269 12.14 6.77 -3.91
N ARG A 270 12.02 7.64 -2.92
CA ARG A 270 11.58 9.02 -3.08
C ARG A 270 12.55 9.95 -2.39
N THR A 271 13.07 10.93 -3.11
CA THR A 271 13.81 12.04 -2.52
C THR A 271 13.02 13.34 -2.67
N LYS A 272 12.78 14.02 -1.57
CA LYS A 272 12.06 15.30 -1.48
C LYS A 272 12.98 16.39 -0.96
N THR A 273 12.94 17.56 -1.59
CA THR A 273 13.46 18.79 -1.00
C THR A 273 12.28 19.61 -0.51
N ASP A 274 12.19 19.83 0.80
CA ASP A 274 11.07 20.52 1.43
C ASP A 274 11.46 21.95 1.78
N PRO A 275 10.78 22.97 1.22
CA PRO A 275 11.11 24.36 1.50
C PRO A 275 10.34 24.96 2.69
N SER A 276 9.48 24.21 3.37
CA SER A 276 8.50 24.77 4.32
C SER A 276 9.03 25.02 5.73
N ALA A 277 10.35 24.93 5.94
CA ALA A 277 11.00 25.12 7.24
C ALA A 277 10.38 24.30 8.41
N PRO A 278 10.06 22.99 8.23
CA PRO A 278 9.51 22.18 9.31
C PRO A 278 10.46 22.15 10.51
N TYR A 279 9.89 22.03 11.72
CA TYR A 279 10.64 21.93 12.98
C TYR A 279 11.59 23.09 13.28
N GLY A 280 11.36 24.27 12.68
CA GLY A 280 12.24 25.44 12.88
C GLY A 280 13.54 25.38 12.10
N THR A 281 13.58 24.59 11.02
CA THR A 281 14.70 24.59 10.06
C THR A 281 14.76 25.90 9.25
N ILE A 282 15.84 26.08 8.52
CA ILE A 282 16.06 27.26 7.69
C ILE A 282 15.09 27.25 6.49
N PHE A 283 14.30 28.32 6.34
CA PHE A 283 13.38 28.49 5.21
C PHE A 283 14.10 28.54 3.87
N ASN A 284 13.51 27.88 2.85
CA ASN A 284 14.02 27.87 1.48
C ASN A 284 15.47 27.33 1.36
N ASP A 285 15.93 26.48 2.29
CA ASP A 285 17.26 25.88 2.26
C ASP A 285 17.26 24.53 1.49
N PRO A 286 18.01 24.40 0.39
CA PRO A 286 18.03 23.19 -0.43
C PRO A 286 18.70 21.98 0.25
N ARG A 287 19.38 22.18 1.38
CA ARG A 287 19.95 21.10 2.18
C ARG A 287 18.88 20.34 2.94
N LEU A 288 17.70 20.92 3.14
CA LEU A 288 16.57 20.20 3.73
C LEU A 288 16.07 19.15 2.75
N ARG A 289 16.47 17.89 2.96
CA ARG A 289 16.16 16.78 2.07
C ARG A 289 15.74 15.56 2.87
N GLN A 290 14.71 14.90 2.36
CA GLN A 290 14.16 13.69 2.93
C GLN A 290 14.21 12.59 1.87
N ASN A 291 14.60 11.38 2.28
CA ASN A 291 14.68 10.22 1.41
C ASN A 291 13.95 9.03 2.03
N ASP A 292 12.93 8.54 1.33
CA ASP A 292 12.18 7.35 1.69
C ASP A 292 12.58 6.20 0.77
N THR A 293 12.90 5.04 1.33
CA THR A 293 13.09 3.80 0.58
C THR A 293 12.19 2.73 1.13
N PHE A 294 11.35 2.14 0.27
CA PHE A 294 10.43 1.07 0.64
C PHE A 294 10.69 -0.16 -0.23
N VAL A 295 10.76 -1.33 0.38
CA VAL A 295 10.85 -2.62 -0.32
C VAL A 295 9.84 -3.59 0.30
N GLN A 296 9.01 -4.19 -0.54
CA GLN A 296 8.15 -5.31 -0.18
C GLN A 296 8.45 -6.49 -1.10
N ALA A 297 8.60 -7.67 -0.52
CA ALA A 297 8.55 -8.94 -1.23
C ALA A 297 7.50 -9.84 -0.58
N SER A 298 6.70 -10.55 -1.37
CA SER A 298 5.75 -11.53 -0.84
C SER A 298 5.60 -12.75 -1.74
N ALA A 299 5.29 -13.88 -1.10
CA ALA A 299 4.92 -15.12 -1.74
C ALA A 299 3.62 -15.61 -1.11
N ARG A 300 2.60 -15.87 -1.93
CA ARG A 300 1.30 -16.38 -1.50
C ARG A 300 0.95 -17.63 -2.27
N ARG A 301 0.54 -18.69 -1.57
CA ARG A 301 0.03 -19.93 -2.16
C ARG A 301 -1.44 -20.09 -1.83
N THR A 302 -2.26 -20.30 -2.85
CA THR A 302 -3.67 -20.70 -2.67
C THR A 302 -3.75 -22.23 -2.49
N LEU A 303 -4.60 -22.69 -1.60
CA LEU A 303 -4.77 -24.10 -1.26
C LEU A 303 -6.23 -24.50 -1.51
N ASN A 304 -6.43 -25.48 -2.38
CA ASN A 304 -7.73 -26.13 -2.56
C ASN A 304 -7.72 -27.41 -1.71
N ILE A 305 -8.30 -27.35 -0.51
CA ILE A 305 -8.22 -28.45 0.47
C ILE A 305 -9.35 -29.45 0.22
N SER A 306 -10.57 -28.96 -0.02
CA SER A 306 -11.74 -29.74 -0.40
C SER A 306 -12.69 -28.90 -1.26
N ALA A 307 -13.82 -29.46 -1.69
CA ALA A 307 -14.85 -28.70 -2.40
C ALA A 307 -15.49 -27.60 -1.53
N GLN A 308 -15.42 -27.75 -0.20
CA GLN A 308 -16.02 -26.84 0.77
C GLN A 308 -14.98 -25.97 1.49
N THR A 309 -13.71 -26.34 1.44
CA THR A 309 -12.63 -25.71 2.20
C THR A 309 -11.52 -25.25 1.27
N GLU A 310 -11.24 -23.96 1.33
CA GLU A 310 -10.11 -23.31 0.68
C GLU A 310 -9.20 -22.66 1.72
N GLY A 311 -7.95 -22.49 1.36
CA GLY A 311 -6.93 -21.90 2.20
C GLY A 311 -5.99 -21.01 1.43
N ALA A 312 -5.20 -20.24 2.15
CA ALA A 312 -4.00 -19.64 1.60
C ALA A 312 -2.92 -19.52 2.67
N LEU A 313 -1.67 -19.60 2.23
CA LEU A 313 -0.49 -19.30 3.02
C LEU A 313 0.22 -18.12 2.38
N GLN A 314 0.72 -17.19 3.19
CA GLN A 314 1.43 -16.02 2.71
C GLN A 314 2.64 -15.76 3.59
N ALA A 315 3.78 -15.51 2.94
CA ALA A 315 4.99 -15.01 3.58
C ALA A 315 5.35 -13.68 2.94
N PHE A 316 5.82 -12.73 3.74
CA PHE A 316 6.25 -11.43 3.23
C PHE A 316 7.43 -10.86 4.02
N TYR A 317 8.13 -9.95 3.37
CA TYR A 317 9.19 -9.11 3.91
C TYR A 317 8.91 -7.66 3.51
N ASN A 318 8.97 -6.76 4.47
CA ASN A 318 8.91 -5.32 4.25
C ASN A 318 10.15 -4.66 4.86
N ARG A 319 10.73 -3.70 4.14
CA ARG A 319 11.77 -2.82 4.64
C ARG A 319 11.40 -1.38 4.33
N TYR A 320 11.50 -0.52 5.34
CA TYR A 320 11.38 0.92 5.19
C TYR A 320 12.63 1.58 5.76
N GLU A 321 13.22 2.49 5.00
CA GLU A 321 14.35 3.30 5.44
C GLU A 321 14.04 4.77 5.14
N TYR A 322 14.22 5.61 6.14
CA TYR A 322 14.08 7.06 6.04
C TYR A 322 15.41 7.74 6.37
N ARG A 323 15.72 8.82 5.64
CA ARG A 323 16.84 9.71 5.93
C ARG A 323 16.41 11.15 5.74
N GLY A 324 16.53 11.96 6.78
CA GLY A 324 16.27 13.40 6.74
C GLY A 324 17.53 14.19 7.09
N ASP A 325 17.81 15.24 6.32
CA ASP A 325 18.76 16.28 6.69
C ASP A 325 17.97 17.55 6.98
N PHE A 326 18.12 18.12 8.18
CA PHE A 326 17.37 19.25 8.70
C PHE A 326 18.34 20.38 9.10
N PRO A 327 18.62 21.35 8.21
CA PRO A 327 19.53 22.45 8.51
C PRO A 327 18.88 23.45 9.48
N THR A 328 19.61 23.83 10.53
CA THR A 328 19.14 24.73 11.58
C THR A 328 20.13 25.86 11.81
N ASP A 329 19.63 27.00 12.31
CA ASP A 329 20.42 28.21 12.58
C ASP A 329 20.49 28.56 14.07
N TYR A 330 19.92 27.74 14.96
CA TYR A 330 20.14 27.90 16.39
C TYR A 330 21.64 27.76 16.71
N PRO A 331 22.23 28.60 17.58
CA PRO A 331 23.66 28.51 17.86
C PRO A 331 24.03 27.26 18.67
N PRO A 332 25.04 26.46 18.25
CA PRO A 332 25.80 26.57 16.99
C PRO A 332 25.02 26.04 15.77
N PRO A 333 25.01 26.75 14.62
CA PRO A 333 24.32 26.28 13.42
C PRO A 333 24.84 24.92 12.98
N THR A 334 23.93 24.02 12.62
CA THR A 334 24.25 22.63 12.32
C THR A 334 23.27 22.06 11.30
N VAL A 335 23.49 20.80 10.94
CA VAL A 335 22.50 19.99 10.23
C VAL A 335 22.16 18.84 11.17
N ASN A 336 20.89 18.75 11.54
CA ASN A 336 20.36 17.59 12.23
C ASN A 336 20.12 16.49 11.20
N HIS A 337 20.56 15.28 11.51
CA HIS A 337 20.39 14.09 10.69
C HIS A 337 19.46 13.13 11.40
N ASP A 338 18.40 12.75 10.69
CA ASP A 338 17.38 11.82 11.14
C ASP A 338 17.43 10.56 10.28
N PHE A 339 17.45 9.39 10.91
CA PHE A 339 17.57 8.11 10.24
C PHE A 339 16.67 7.09 10.90
N ASP A 340 15.81 6.48 10.10
CA ASP A 340 14.96 5.39 10.55
C ASP A 340 15.12 4.16 9.67
N LEU A 341 15.05 2.99 10.29
CA LEU A 341 15.08 1.72 9.61
C LEU A 341 14.16 0.72 10.29
N GLY A 342 13.23 0.16 9.51
CA GLY A 342 12.38 -0.94 9.92
C GLY A 342 12.48 -2.14 8.97
N GLU A 343 12.64 -3.34 9.52
CA GLU A 343 12.60 -4.60 8.77
C GLU A 343 11.62 -5.58 9.41
N ARG A 344 10.61 -6.00 8.64
CA ARG A 344 9.52 -6.87 9.08
C ARG A 344 9.43 -8.11 8.22
N TYR A 345 9.35 -9.26 8.86
CA TYR A 345 8.96 -10.54 8.27
C TYR A 345 7.56 -10.91 8.76
N GLY A 346 6.74 -11.43 7.86
CA GLY A 346 5.39 -11.87 8.19
C GLY A 346 5.07 -13.24 7.63
N LEU A 347 4.34 -14.03 8.42
CA LEU A 347 3.72 -15.29 8.00
C LEU A 347 2.22 -15.21 8.32
N GLU A 348 1.39 -15.46 7.32
CA GLU A 348 -0.06 -15.50 7.45
C GLU A 348 -0.62 -16.81 6.92
N GLY A 349 -1.61 -17.36 7.62
CA GLY A 349 -2.38 -18.50 7.20
C GLY A 349 -3.87 -18.20 7.30
N GLN A 350 -4.63 -18.59 6.28
CA GLN A 350 -6.08 -18.44 6.25
C GLN A 350 -6.76 -19.71 5.77
N LEU A 351 -7.91 -20.01 6.36
CA LEU A 351 -8.81 -21.08 5.98
C LEU A 351 -10.24 -20.55 5.94
N ARG A 352 -10.99 -20.92 4.91
CA ARG A 352 -12.41 -20.63 4.78
C ARG A 352 -13.15 -21.92 4.42
N THR A 353 -14.13 -22.28 5.24
CA THR A 353 -14.95 -23.48 5.06
C THR A 353 -16.42 -23.12 4.97
N ARG A 354 -17.07 -23.50 3.86
CA ARG A 354 -18.53 -23.45 3.69
C ARG A 354 -19.14 -24.74 4.20
N ARG A 355 -19.63 -24.75 5.44
CA ARG A 355 -20.06 -26.01 6.10
C ARG A 355 -21.38 -26.53 5.56
N TYR A 356 -22.30 -25.63 5.22
CA TYR A 356 -23.58 -25.86 4.58
C TYR A 356 -24.04 -24.56 3.92
N ASP A 357 -25.15 -24.60 3.17
CA ASP A 357 -25.65 -23.40 2.49
C ASP A 357 -25.96 -22.28 3.50
N GLY A 358 -25.47 -21.08 3.19
CA GLY A 358 -25.56 -19.94 4.09
C GLY A 358 -24.66 -19.96 5.33
N HIS A 359 -23.71 -20.90 5.47
CA HIS A 359 -22.79 -20.94 6.62
C HIS A 359 -21.32 -21.00 6.21
N THR A 360 -20.55 -19.99 6.61
CA THR A 360 -19.12 -19.89 6.35
C THR A 360 -18.34 -19.68 7.63
N LEU A 361 -17.39 -20.57 7.91
CA LEU A 361 -16.41 -20.42 8.99
C LEU A 361 -15.07 -20.01 8.40
N SER A 362 -14.47 -18.95 8.94
CA SER A 362 -13.14 -18.47 8.57
C SER A 362 -12.20 -18.48 9.77
N LEU A 363 -10.98 -18.95 9.55
CA LEU A 363 -9.88 -18.92 10.51
C LEU A 363 -8.70 -18.21 9.85
N TRP A 364 -8.04 -17.34 10.61
CA TRP A 364 -6.83 -16.67 10.18
C TRP A 364 -5.83 -16.61 11.34
N GLY A 365 -4.55 -16.72 11.00
CA GLY A 365 -3.44 -16.53 11.92
C GLY A 365 -2.35 -15.70 11.27
N GLU A 366 -1.72 -14.83 12.04
CA GLU A 366 -0.53 -14.09 11.66
C GLU A 366 0.58 -14.21 12.69
N TYR A 367 1.80 -14.16 12.18
CA TYR A 367 3.01 -13.94 12.95
C TYR A 367 3.82 -12.84 12.26
N LEU A 368 4.19 -11.82 13.02
CA LEU A 368 5.01 -10.70 12.58
C LEU A 368 6.31 -10.69 13.42
N ARG A 369 7.43 -10.49 12.74
CA ARG A 369 8.75 -10.33 13.34
C ARG A 369 9.39 -9.06 12.80
N ASP A 370 9.50 -8.05 13.64
CA ASP A 370 10.30 -6.87 13.38
C ASP A 370 11.72 -7.18 13.84
N SER A 371 12.59 -7.52 12.89
CA SER A 371 13.97 -7.93 13.21
C SER A 371 14.86 -6.74 13.57
N THR A 372 14.49 -5.56 13.10
CA THR A 372 15.21 -4.30 13.33
C THR A 372 14.22 -3.16 13.27
N ILE A 373 14.21 -2.36 14.32
CA ILE A 373 13.60 -1.03 14.41
C ILE A 373 14.71 -0.13 14.95
N ARG A 374 15.33 0.65 14.06
CA ARG A 374 16.45 1.53 14.39
C ARG A 374 16.07 2.97 14.11
N LEU A 375 16.22 3.84 15.10
CA LEU A 375 15.98 5.28 14.99
C LEU A 375 17.21 6.02 15.49
N VAL A 376 17.72 6.96 14.70
CA VAL A 376 18.87 7.79 15.08
C VAL A 376 18.57 9.24 14.72
N ASN A 377 18.62 10.13 15.73
CA ASN A 377 18.52 11.56 15.54
C ASN A 377 19.74 12.25 16.17
N ARG A 378 20.49 13.03 15.39
CA ARG A 378 21.72 13.68 15.87
C ARG A 378 22.10 14.92 15.06
N ASP A 379 22.76 15.87 15.70
CA ASP A 379 23.46 16.97 15.03
C ASP A 379 24.82 16.52 14.48
N LEU A 380 25.25 17.11 13.37
CA LEU A 380 26.52 16.76 12.73
C LEU A 380 27.71 17.55 13.27
N SER A 381 27.53 18.84 13.60
CA SER A 381 28.63 19.71 14.02
C SER A 381 28.15 20.89 14.88
N PRO A 382 28.48 20.93 16.18
CA PRO A 382 29.13 19.86 16.94
C PRO A 382 28.23 18.61 16.98
N PRO A 383 28.81 17.41 17.04
CA PRO A 383 28.03 16.18 17.08
C PRO A 383 27.32 16.04 18.43
N GLU A 384 25.99 15.89 18.39
CA GLU A 384 25.14 15.67 19.56
C GLU A 384 24.05 14.65 19.19
N THR A 385 23.83 13.61 20.00
CA THR A 385 22.83 12.57 19.70
C THR A 385 21.61 12.72 20.62
N TYR A 386 20.43 12.89 20.04
CA TYR A 386 19.17 13.04 20.76
C TYR A 386 18.40 11.71 20.86
N LEU A 387 18.56 10.83 19.87
CA LEU A 387 17.92 9.52 19.80
C LEU A 387 18.86 8.51 19.18
N ASP A 388 18.98 7.33 19.80
CA ASP A 388 19.64 6.15 19.24
C ASP A 388 18.97 4.91 19.82
N ILE A 389 17.95 4.43 19.12
CA ILE A 389 17.16 3.25 19.48
C ILE A 389 17.49 2.15 18.48
N ASP A 390 17.66 0.93 18.99
CA ASP A 390 17.77 -0.28 18.19
C ASP A 390 17.04 -1.41 18.94
N GLN A 391 15.95 -1.90 18.36
CA GLN A 391 15.10 -2.89 19.01
C GLN A 391 14.48 -3.87 18.00
N ASP A 392 13.94 -4.96 18.53
CA ASP A 392 13.20 -5.96 17.79
C ASP A 392 11.86 -6.24 18.47
N GLU A 393 10.85 -6.60 17.67
CA GLU A 393 9.51 -6.90 18.16
C GLU A 393 8.96 -8.17 17.51
N GLN A 394 8.03 -8.83 18.20
CA GLN A 394 7.23 -9.92 17.63
C GLN A 394 5.77 -9.74 18.02
N ALA A 395 4.88 -10.09 17.10
CA ALA A 395 3.46 -10.14 17.37
C ALA A 395 2.87 -11.41 16.76
N TRP A 396 1.86 -11.96 17.41
CA TRP A 396 1.01 -12.99 16.83
C TRP A 396 -0.45 -12.64 17.04
N GLY A 397 -1.25 -12.97 16.04
CA GLY A 397 -2.68 -12.71 16.02
C GLY A 397 -3.43 -13.93 15.49
N VAL A 398 -4.56 -14.25 16.12
CA VAL A 398 -5.48 -15.28 15.64
C VAL A 398 -6.87 -14.68 15.56
N PHE A 399 -7.57 -14.94 14.45
CA PHE A 399 -8.91 -14.47 14.21
C PHE A 399 -9.80 -15.63 13.76
N VAL A 400 -10.97 -15.74 14.37
CA VAL A 400 -12.03 -16.66 13.96
C VAL A 400 -13.27 -15.85 13.63
N GLN A 401 -13.92 -16.17 12.51
CA GLN A 401 -15.19 -15.58 12.12
C GLN A 401 -16.19 -16.65 11.70
N ASP A 402 -17.40 -16.55 12.22
CA ASP A 402 -18.55 -17.36 11.86
C ASP A 402 -19.61 -16.46 11.19
N GLU A 403 -19.94 -16.77 9.94
CA GLU A 403 -20.93 -16.09 9.14
C GLU A 403 -22.13 -17.00 8.88
N LEU A 404 -23.32 -16.58 9.31
CA LEU A 404 -24.55 -17.36 9.27
C LEU A 404 -25.65 -16.56 8.57
N ARG A 405 -26.21 -17.11 7.50
CA ARG A 405 -27.38 -16.58 6.81
C ARG A 405 -28.65 -17.11 7.48
N LEU A 406 -29.49 -16.21 7.97
CA LEU A 406 -30.77 -16.51 8.62
C LEU A 406 -31.93 -16.14 7.68
N GLY A 407 -32.43 -17.12 6.92
CA GLY A 407 -33.41 -16.88 5.85
C GLY A 407 -32.81 -16.09 4.68
N GLU A 408 -33.64 -15.44 3.87
CA GLU A 408 -33.17 -14.79 2.64
C GLU A 408 -32.57 -13.38 2.85
N ARG A 409 -32.82 -12.79 4.03
CA ARG A 409 -32.59 -11.34 4.24
C ARG A 409 -31.62 -10.99 5.36
N TRP A 410 -31.20 -11.96 6.17
CA TRP A 410 -30.37 -11.67 7.33
C TRP A 410 -29.05 -12.42 7.27
N LEU A 411 -27.98 -11.71 7.59
CA LEU A 411 -26.63 -12.23 7.76
C LEU A 411 -26.15 -11.88 9.16
N VAL A 412 -25.71 -12.88 9.92
CA VAL A 412 -25.10 -12.73 11.23
C VAL A 412 -23.61 -12.99 11.10
N ASN A 413 -22.80 -12.08 11.61
CA ASN A 413 -21.36 -12.20 11.66
C ASN A 413 -20.87 -12.15 13.10
N LEU A 414 -20.24 -13.24 13.54
CA LEU A 414 -19.60 -13.37 14.84
C LEU A 414 -18.10 -13.47 14.62
N GLY A 415 -17.31 -12.63 15.29
CA GLY A 415 -15.87 -12.62 15.16
C GLY A 415 -15.18 -12.54 16.52
N LEU A 416 -14.02 -13.16 16.63
CA LEU A 416 -13.15 -13.01 17.79
C LEU A 416 -11.70 -12.97 17.31
N ARG A 417 -11.00 -11.89 17.65
CA ARG A 417 -9.56 -11.77 17.47
C ARG A 417 -8.85 -11.78 18.81
N HIS A 418 -7.72 -12.47 18.87
CA HIS A 418 -6.79 -12.41 19.98
C HIS A 418 -5.38 -12.09 19.47
N ASP A 419 -4.76 -11.09 20.06
CA ASP A 419 -3.43 -10.59 19.73
C ASP A 419 -2.52 -10.69 20.96
N ARG A 420 -1.24 -10.98 20.73
CA ARG A 420 -0.21 -10.89 21.76
C ARG A 420 1.09 -10.34 21.18
N LEU A 421 1.65 -9.38 21.90
CA LEU A 421 2.95 -8.79 21.63
C LEU A 421 4.04 -9.48 22.46
N ALA A 422 5.29 -9.41 21.99
CA ALA A 422 6.45 -9.94 22.69
C ALA A 422 6.66 -9.32 24.08
N THR A 423 6.23 -8.07 24.27
CA THR A 423 6.22 -7.34 25.55
C THR A 423 5.35 -7.99 26.63
N GLY A 424 4.47 -8.92 26.23
CA GLY A 424 3.50 -9.58 27.10
C GLY A 424 2.10 -8.99 27.03
N ASP A 425 1.94 -7.86 26.34
CA ASP A 425 0.63 -7.24 26.11
C ASP A 425 -0.26 -8.16 25.29
N THR A 426 -1.53 -8.25 25.68
CA THR A 426 -2.54 -9.04 24.97
C THR A 426 -3.79 -8.22 24.75
N SER A 427 -4.49 -8.50 23.66
CA SER A 427 -5.75 -7.86 23.33
C SER A 427 -6.74 -8.89 22.78
N THR A 428 -8.00 -8.80 23.20
CA THR A 428 -9.07 -9.67 22.71
C THR A 428 -10.22 -8.80 22.23
N ASN A 429 -10.56 -8.93 20.96
CA ASN A 429 -11.47 -8.04 20.26
C ASN A 429 -12.65 -8.85 19.69
N PRO A 430 -13.79 -8.92 20.40
CA PRO A 430 -15.00 -9.54 19.89
C PRO A 430 -15.69 -8.63 18.87
N ARG A 431 -16.41 -9.24 17.91
CA ARG A 431 -17.22 -8.56 16.90
C ARG A 431 -18.55 -9.26 16.74
N LEU A 432 -19.62 -8.49 16.67
CA LEU A 432 -20.96 -8.92 16.31
C LEU A 432 -21.53 -7.96 15.27
N ALA A 433 -22.07 -8.48 14.17
CA ALA A 433 -22.85 -7.72 13.22
C ALA A 433 -24.10 -8.50 12.80
N LEU A 434 -25.23 -7.80 12.74
CA LEU A 434 -26.49 -8.29 12.17
C LEU A 434 -26.81 -7.40 10.97
N ILE A 435 -26.81 -7.98 9.78
CA ILE A 435 -26.92 -7.27 8.52
C ILE A 435 -28.22 -7.70 7.85
N ARG A 436 -29.05 -6.72 7.48
CA ARG A 436 -30.24 -6.95 6.67
C ARG A 436 -29.92 -6.62 5.22
N GLN A 437 -30.02 -7.60 4.32
CA GLN A 437 -29.92 -7.37 2.89
C GLN A 437 -31.22 -6.71 2.40
N GLY A 438 -31.08 -5.58 1.70
CA GLY A 438 -32.18 -4.90 1.04
C GLY A 438 -32.53 -5.57 -0.30
N ASP A 439 -33.75 -5.36 -0.78
CA ASP A 439 -34.13 -5.83 -2.12
C ASP A 439 -33.31 -5.06 -3.16
N ALA A 440 -32.71 -5.75 -4.13
CA ALA A 440 -31.96 -5.13 -5.21
C ALA A 440 -32.93 -4.37 -6.13
N GLY A 441 -33.20 -3.08 -5.83
CA GLY A 441 -34.07 -2.27 -6.69
C GLY A 441 -34.71 -0.99 -6.16
N THR A 442 -34.24 -0.38 -5.06
CA THR A 442 -34.75 0.95 -4.63
C THR A 442 -33.65 1.95 -4.35
#